data_AF-A0A7R9LZC5-F1
#
_entry.id   AF-A0A7R9LZC5-F1
#
_cell.length_a   1.000
_cell.length_b   1.000
_cell.length_c   1.000
_cell.angle_alpha   90.00
_cell.angle_beta   90.00
_cell.angle_gamma   90.00
#
_symmetry.space_group_name_H-M   'P 1'
#
loop_
_entity.id
_entity.type
_entity.pdbx_description
1 polymer ?
#
loop_
_entity_poly.entity_id
_entity_poly.type
_entity_poly.pdbx_seq_one_letter_code
_entity_poly.pdbx_strand_id
1 'polypeptide(L)' 'MAEQMQHKIKQMLRGIDRYNPNNLGHLETYVLRQSLDNYYDLEANLAVLKLYQF' A
#
# COMPACT_ATOMS: atom_id res chain seq x y z
N MET A 1 -14.98 -4.89 -3.26
CA MET A 1 -14.30 -4.33 -2.06
C MET A 1 -12.80 -4.21 -2.28
N ALA A 2 -12.09 -5.29 -2.62
CA ALA A 2 -10.64 -5.27 -2.88
C ALA A 2 -10.22 -4.29 -4.01
N GLU A 3 -11.00 -4.22 -5.10
CA GLU A 3 -10.70 -3.33 -6.25
C GLU A 3 -10.74 -1.84 -5.89
N GLN A 4 -11.65 -1.43 -4.99
CA GLN A 4 -11.73 -0.03 -4.55
C GLN A 4 -10.51 0.34 -3.68
N MET A 5 -10.06 -0.58 -2.83
CA MET A 5 -8.87 -0.41 -2.01
C MET A 5 -7.61 -0.35 -2.89
N GLN A 6 -7.51 -1.25 -3.88
CA GLN A 6 -6.47 -1.23 -4.91
C GLN A 6 -6.38 0.12 -5.64
N HIS A 7 -7.52 0.66 -6.08
CA HIS A 7 -7.54 1.94 -6.78
C HIS A 7 -7.05 3.08 -5.89
N LYS A 8 -7.48 3.10 -4.62
CA LYS A 8 -7.05 4.10 -3.64
C LYS A 8 -5.54 4.01 -3.34
N ILE A 9 -5.01 2.80 -3.17
CA ILE A 9 -3.58 2.57 -2.94
C ILE A 9 -2.76 2.98 -4.16
N LYS A 10 -3.20 2.65 -5.38
CA LYS A 10 -2.54 3.10 -6.61
C LYS A 10 -2.53 4.62 -6.77
N GLN A 11 -3.55 5.33 -6.27
CA GLN A 11 -3.51 6.80 -6.22
C GLN A 11 -2.49 7.31 -5.20
N MET A 12 -2.42 6.70 -4.01
CA MET A 12 -1.45 7.05 -2.96
C MET A 12 0.00 6.75 -3.35
N LEU A 13 0.22 5.76 -4.21
CA LEU A 13 1.55 5.39 -4.73
C LEU A 13 2.01 6.28 -5.90
N ARG A 14 1.19 7.21 -6.38
CA ARG A 14 1.59 8.14 -7.46
C ARG A 14 2.37 9.33 -6.91
N GLY A 15 3.37 9.76 -7.67
CA GLY A 15 4.07 11.02 -7.42
C GLY A 15 4.91 11.00 -6.14
N ILE A 16 4.76 12.02 -5.30
CA ILE A 16 5.55 12.27 -4.08
C ILE A 16 4.89 11.58 -2.86
N ASP A 17 3.58 11.32 -2.91
CA ASP A 17 2.81 10.72 -1.80
C ASP A 17 3.24 9.30 -1.42
N ARG A 18 3.97 8.60 -2.30
CA ARG A 18 4.57 7.29 -2.01
C ARG A 18 5.58 7.31 -0.87
N TYR A 19 6.12 8.49 -0.54
CA TYR A 19 7.08 8.70 0.55
C TYR A 19 6.45 9.34 1.79
N ASN A 20 5.13 9.56 1.76
CA ASN A 20 4.44 10.19 2.87
C ASN A 20 4.23 9.16 4.00
N PRO A 21 4.85 9.32 5.18
CA PRO A 21 4.70 8.38 6.29
C PRO A 21 3.25 8.30 6.79
N ASN A 22 2.41 9.31 6.53
CA ASN A 22 0.98 9.26 6.85
C ASN A 22 0.23 8.15 6.08
N ASN A 23 0.77 7.69 4.94
CA ASN A 23 0.17 6.61 4.16
C ASN A 23 0.53 5.21 4.67
N LEU A 24 1.48 5.09 5.60
CA LEU A 24 1.96 3.81 6.11
C LEU A 24 0.83 2.96 6.71
N GLY A 25 -0.02 3.53 7.57
CA GLY A 25 -1.12 2.78 8.18
C GLY A 25 -2.16 2.28 7.16
N HIS A 26 -2.36 3.01 6.06
CA HIS A 26 -3.22 2.55 4.96
C HIS A 26 -2.58 1.41 4.17
N LEU A 27 -1.27 1.48 3.92
CA LEU A 27 -0.53 0.43 3.23
C LEU A 27 -0.42 -0.85 4.08
N GLU A 28 -0.18 -0.75 5.40
CA GLU A 28 -0.16 -1.89 6.32
C GLU A 28 -1.51 -2.61 6.35
N THR A 29 -2.61 -1.85 6.44
CA THR A 29 -3.97 -2.42 6.38
C THR A 29 -4.21 -3.13 5.05
N TYR A 30 -3.68 -2.59 3.95
CA TYR A 30 -3.78 -3.19 2.63
C TYR A 30 -2.95 -4.48 2.49
N VAL A 31 -1.76 -4.54 3.09
CA VAL A 31 -0.93 -5.76 3.17
C VAL A 31 -1.59 -6.84 4.02
N LEU A 32 -2.21 -6.47 5.13
CA LEU A 32 -3.01 -7.40 5.93
C LEU A 32 -4.15 -7.99 5.09
N ARG A 33 -4.85 -7.13 4.33
CA ARG A 33 -5.96 -7.55 3.47
C ARG A 33 -5.50 -8.45 2.32
N GLN A 34 -4.35 -8.17 1.72
CA GLN A 34 -3.69 -9.05 0.73
C GLN A 34 -3.55 -10.48 1.25
N SER A 35 -3.10 -10.63 2.49
CA SER A 35 -2.94 -11.94 3.14
C SER A 35 -4.27 -12.64 3.42
N LEU A 36 -5.29 -11.89 3.83
CA LEU A 36 -6.61 -12.44 4.16
C LEU A 36 -7.42 -12.86 2.93
N ASP A 37 -7.38 -12.06 1.87
CA ASP A 37 -8.16 -12.26 0.65
C ASP A 37 -7.36 -13.00 -0.44
N ASN A 38 -6.14 -13.45 -0.13
CA ASN A 38 -5.23 -14.17 -1.02
C ASN A 38 -4.98 -13.45 -2.37
N TYR A 39 -4.66 -12.16 -2.30
CA TYR A 39 -4.23 -11.37 -3.46
C TYR A 39 -2.89 -10.69 -3.18
N TYR A 40 -2.19 -10.29 -4.24
CA TYR A 40 -0.83 -9.81 -4.15
C TYR A 40 -0.62 -8.54 -4.98
N ASP A 41 0.05 -7.55 -4.37
CA ASP A 41 0.41 -6.29 -4.97
C ASP A 41 1.86 -5.93 -4.61
N LEU A 42 2.77 -6.23 -5.54
CA LEU A 42 4.21 -6.02 -5.38
C LEU A 42 4.55 -4.56 -5.07
N GLU A 43 3.91 -3.60 -5.73
CA GLU A 43 4.28 -2.19 -5.66
C GLU A 43 3.96 -1.61 -4.29
N ALA A 44 2.80 -1.96 -3.73
CA ALA A 44 2.42 -1.59 -2.38
C ALA A 44 3.35 -2.21 -1.33
N ASN A 45 3.72 -3.48 -1.50
CA ASN A 45 4.60 -4.19 -0.57
C ASN A 45 6.00 -3.57 -0.55
N LEU A 46 6.56 -3.23 -1.72
CA LEU A 46 7.83 -2.53 -1.82
C LEU A 46 7.77 -1.10 -1.24
N ALA A 47 6.65 -0.40 -1.40
CA ALA A 47 6.48 0.93 -0.83
C ALA A 47 6.49 0.91 0.71
N VAL A 48 5.86 -0.08 1.34
CA VAL A 48 5.92 -0.28 2.80
C VAL A 48 7.35 -0.50 3.26
N LEU A 49 8.09 -1.41 2.60
CA LEU A 49 9.49 -1.65 2.95
C LEU A 49 10.35 -0.39 2.79
N LYS A 50 10.08 0.41 1.75
CA LYS A 50 10.79 1.66 1.51
C LYS A 50 10.48 2.72 2.57
N LEU A 51 9.24 2.78 3.07
CA LEU A 51 8.85 3.66 4.16
C LEU A 51 9.45 3.25 5.51
N TYR A 52 9.70 1.96 5.74
CA TYR A 52 10.40 1.50 6.96
C TYR A 52 11.93 1.67 6.90
N GLN A 53 12.50 1.75 5.70
CA GLN A 53 13.94 1.94 5.51
C GLN A 53 14.39 3.40 5.75
N PHE A 54 13.47 4.36 5.59
CA PHE A 54 13.68 5.78 5.86
C PHE A 54 13.28 6.15 7.27
#